data_AF-A0AA39TE10-F1
#
_entry.id   AF-A0AA39TE10-F1
#
_cell.length_a   1.000
_cell.length_b   1.000
_cell.length_c   1.000
_cell.angle_alpha   90.00
_cell.angle_beta   90.00
_cell.angle_gamma   90.00
#
_symmetry.space_group_name_H-M   'P 1'
#
loop_
_entity.id
_entity.type
_entity.pdbx_description
1 polymer ?
#
loop_
_entity_poly.entity_id
_entity_poly.type
_entity_poly.pdbx_seq_one_letter_code
_entity_poly.pdbx_strand_id
1 'polypeptide(L)'
;MERYIQLCHNCHQCFDAQAPSLPLDTAAYLRHWGQLNDSEAEICTNTVADLQKKISEYEAEISRLNTTLEKLKTEQRSLTSCMRKYESLLSPVRRLPRDVLQDIFEFVCTSVSHDAFLSRDVLPLVSTTPFYLSSVCAYWRVICLSSPMLWASILASIDYRGASIPFLCVTKLLKQRSGARLVNFQMSVELGGV
;
A
#
# COMPACT_ATOMS: atom_id res chain seq x y z
N MET A 1 -13.20 -39.11 -4.89
CA MET A 1 -12.08 -38.14 -4.94
C MET A 1 -11.37 -38.34 -6.27
N GLU A 2 -10.99 -37.25 -6.94
CA GLU A 2 -10.21 -37.34 -8.18
C GLU A 2 -8.84 -37.95 -7.88
N ARG A 3 -8.43 -38.92 -8.69
CA ARG A 3 -7.18 -39.66 -8.49
C ARG A 3 -5.94 -38.81 -8.80
N TYR A 4 -6.10 -37.77 -9.61
CA TYR A 4 -5.00 -36.91 -10.04
C TYR A 4 -5.44 -35.45 -10.03
N ILE A 5 -4.56 -34.56 -9.56
CA ILE A 5 -4.73 -33.11 -9.64
C ILE A 5 -3.89 -32.61 -10.81
N GLN A 6 -4.52 -31.98 -11.81
CA GLN A 6 -3.79 -31.43 -12.95
C GLN A 6 -3.06 -30.14 -12.55
N LEU A 7 -1.73 -30.13 -12.67
CA LEU A 7 -0.88 -29.02 -12.29
C LEU A 7 -0.56 -28.09 -13.46
N CYS A 8 -0.48 -28.64 -14.68
CA CYS A 8 -0.18 -27.87 -15.88
C CYS A 8 -1.07 -28.31 -17.06
N HIS A 9 -1.69 -27.34 -17.71
CA HIS A 9 -2.54 -27.58 -18.88
C HIS A 9 -1.74 -27.84 -20.16
N ASN A 10 -0.47 -27.43 -20.22
CA ASN A 10 0.32 -27.47 -21.45
C ASN A 10 1.19 -28.75 -21.56
N CYS A 11 1.80 -29.20 -20.46
CA CYS A 11 2.60 -30.44 -20.45
C CYS A 11 1.90 -31.62 -19.78
N HIS A 12 0.64 -31.45 -19.35
CA HIS A 12 -0.16 -32.46 -18.66
C HIS A 12 0.50 -33.02 -17.39
N GLN A 13 1.34 -32.23 -16.72
CA GLN A 13 1.87 -32.61 -15.42
C GLN A 13 0.72 -32.72 -14.41
N CYS A 14 0.67 -33.85 -13.71
CA CYS A 14 -0.34 -34.15 -12.70
C CYS A 14 0.32 -34.58 -11.39
N PHE A 15 -0.39 -34.35 -10.28
CA PHE A 15 -0.05 -34.84 -8.95
C PHE A 15 -0.96 -36.02 -8.60
N ASP A 16 -0.38 -37.14 -8.14
CA ASP A 16 -1.16 -38.29 -7.68
C ASP A 16 -1.79 -38.00 -6.31
N ALA A 17 -3.11 -37.87 -6.30
CA ALA A 17 -3.89 -37.56 -5.11
C ALA A 17 -4.39 -38.79 -4.38
N GLN A 18 -4.05 -40.00 -4.86
CA GLN A 18 -4.44 -41.24 -4.22
C GLN A 18 -3.87 -41.33 -2.80
N ALA A 19 -4.76 -41.51 -1.83
CA ALA A 19 -4.38 -41.76 -0.45
C ALA A 19 -3.99 -43.25 -0.28
N PRO A 20 -2.97 -43.54 0.54
CA PRO A 20 -2.73 -44.88 1.07
C PRO A 20 -4.00 -45.44 1.71
N SER A 21 -4.32 -46.69 1.42
CA SER A 21 -5.50 -47.37 1.96
C SER A 21 -5.14 -48.20 3.18
N LEU A 22 -5.85 -48.02 4.29
CA LEU A 22 -5.76 -48.91 5.44
C LEU A 22 -6.75 -50.07 5.26
N PRO A 23 -6.31 -51.34 5.23
CA PRO A 23 -7.18 -52.50 5.09
C PRO A 23 -7.78 -52.93 6.44
N LEU A 24 -8.28 -51.98 7.24
CA LEU A 24 -8.98 -52.23 8.51
C LEU A 24 -10.24 -51.37 8.60
N ASP A 25 -11.29 -51.92 9.21
CA ASP A 25 -12.48 -51.16 9.60
C ASP A 25 -12.21 -50.35 10.88
N THR A 26 -11.60 -49.19 10.70
CA THR A 26 -11.29 -48.26 11.80
C THR A 26 -12.53 -47.83 12.55
N ALA A 27 -13.69 -47.74 11.89
CA ALA A 27 -14.93 -47.31 12.53
C ALA A 27 -15.46 -48.37 13.51
N ALA A 28 -15.28 -49.66 13.22
CA ALA A 28 -15.62 -50.73 14.17
C ALA A 28 -14.69 -50.72 15.40
N TYR A 29 -13.38 -50.58 15.18
CA TYR A 29 -12.37 -50.54 16.25
C TYR A 29 -12.56 -49.35 17.21
N LEU A 30 -12.81 -48.15 16.67
CA LEU A 30 -13.01 -46.94 17.47
C LEU A 30 -14.32 -46.94 18.26
N ARG A 31 -15.34 -47.69 17.81
CA ARG A 31 -16.65 -47.76 18.49
C ARG A 31 -16.70 -48.74 19.64
N HIS A 32 -15.99 -49.87 19.54
CA HIS A 32 -16.09 -50.95 20.52
C HIS A 32 -14.85 -51.12 21.40
N TRP A 33 -13.91 -50.17 21.37
CA TRP A 33 -12.61 -50.27 22.04
C TRP A 33 -11.91 -51.61 21.70
N GLY A 34 -11.80 -51.90 20.40
CA GLY A 34 -11.15 -53.13 19.93
C GLY A 34 -9.63 -53.07 20.18
N GLN A 35 -9.06 -54.14 20.73
CA GLN A 35 -7.61 -54.24 20.92
C GLN A 35 -6.98 -54.79 19.62
N LEU A 36 -5.99 -54.08 19.08
CA LEU A 36 -5.26 -54.51 17.89
C LEU A 36 -4.33 -55.68 18.24
N ASN A 37 -4.25 -56.66 17.35
CA ASN A 37 -3.18 -57.66 17.42
C ASN A 37 -1.87 -57.11 16.80
N ASP A 38 -0.76 -57.81 17.00
CA ASP A 38 0.56 -57.36 16.56
C ASP A 38 0.64 -57.11 15.04
N SER A 39 -0.02 -57.95 14.23
CA SER A 39 -0.05 -57.79 12.78
C SER A 39 -0.87 -56.58 12.32
N GLU A 40 -1.99 -56.31 12.98
CA GLU A 40 -2.84 -55.14 12.71
C GLU A 40 -2.18 -53.84 13.16
N ALA A 41 -1.45 -53.88 14.27
CA ALA A 41 -0.64 -52.77 14.76
C ALA A 41 0.47 -52.43 13.74
N GLU A 42 1.18 -53.44 13.21
CA GLU A 42 2.19 -53.26 12.17
C GLU A 42 1.61 -52.64 10.89
N ILE A 43 0.44 -53.13 10.43
CA ILE A 43 -0.28 -52.55 9.28
C ILE A 43 -0.63 -51.08 9.52
N CYS A 44 -1.15 -50.74 10.71
CA CYS A 44 -1.46 -49.37 11.08
C CYS A 44 -0.20 -48.49 11.07
N THR A 45 0.91 -48.96 11.66
CA THR A 45 2.18 -48.22 11.70
C THR A 45 2.72 -47.95 10.30
N ASN A 46 2.74 -48.95 9.43
CA ASN A 46 3.18 -48.79 8.04
C ASN A 46 2.27 -47.81 7.28
N THR A 47 0.96 -47.93 7.45
CA THR A 47 0.01 -47.01 6.78
C THR A 47 0.15 -45.57 7.27
N VAL A 48 0.44 -45.36 8.56
CA VAL A 48 0.73 -44.03 9.11
C VAL A 48 2.02 -43.46 8.49
N ALA A 49 3.06 -44.28 8.33
CA ALA A 49 4.30 -43.85 7.68
C ALA A 49 4.08 -43.47 6.20
N ASP A 50 3.28 -44.25 5.48
CA ASP A 50 2.90 -43.95 4.09
C ASP A 50 2.08 -42.66 3.98
N LEU A 51 1.14 -42.42 4.91
CA LEU A 51 0.37 -41.18 4.98
C LEU A 51 1.27 -39.97 5.28
N GLN A 52 2.22 -40.10 6.20
CA GLN A 52 3.19 -39.04 6.50
C GLN A 52 4.02 -38.70 5.28
N LYS A 53 4.54 -39.71 4.57
CA LYS A 53 5.25 -39.50 3.30
C LYS A 53 4.38 -38.77 2.28
N LYS A 54 3.11 -39.18 2.13
CA LYS A 54 2.18 -38.53 1.21
C LYS A 54 1.92 -37.07 1.56
N ILE A 55 1.77 -36.75 2.84
CA ILE A 55 1.63 -35.37 3.32
C ILE A 55 2.87 -34.55 2.95
N SER A 56 4.08 -35.08 3.16
CA SER A 56 5.31 -34.37 2.78
C SER A 56 5.43 -34.16 1.26
N GLU A 57 4.94 -35.09 0.43
CA GLU A 57 4.85 -34.89 -1.03
C GLU A 57 3.92 -33.73 -1.39
N TYR A 58 2.76 -33.63 -0.75
CA TYR A 58 1.85 -32.49 -0.92
C TYR A 58 2.48 -31.17 -0.48
N GLU A 59 3.13 -31.13 0.68
CA GLU A 59 3.78 -29.92 1.20
C GLU A 59 4.89 -29.43 0.25
N ALA A 60 5.70 -30.35 -0.27
CA ALA A 60 6.74 -30.03 -1.24
C ALA A 60 6.15 -29.43 -2.53
N GLU A 61 5.08 -30.02 -3.04
CA GLU A 61 4.43 -29.56 -4.27
C GLU A 61 3.74 -28.20 -4.08
N ILE A 62 3.04 -28.00 -2.95
CA ILE A 62 2.45 -26.70 -2.59
C ILE A 62 3.54 -25.62 -2.50
N SER A 63 4.67 -25.93 -1.85
CA SER A 63 5.80 -24.99 -1.73
C SER A 63 6.39 -24.62 -3.11
N ARG A 64 6.55 -25.60 -4.00
CA ARG A 64 7.03 -25.41 -5.38
C ARG A 64 6.10 -24.50 -6.18
N LEU A 65 4.78 -24.74 -6.11
CA LEU A 65 3.77 -23.95 -6.82
C LEU A 65 3.68 -22.52 -6.27
N ASN A 66 3.70 -22.35 -4.95
CA ASN A 66 3.72 -21.04 -4.30
C ASN A 66 4.95 -20.23 -4.69
N THR A 67 6.13 -20.86 -4.75
CA THR A 67 7.36 -20.19 -5.20
C THR A 67 7.22 -19.68 -6.63
N THR A 68 6.60 -20.49 -7.51
CA THR A 68 6.36 -20.10 -8.91
C THR A 68 5.35 -18.96 -9.01
N LEU A 69 4.27 -19.03 -8.23
CA LEU A 69 3.26 -17.97 -8.15
C LEU A 69 3.85 -16.64 -7.68
N GLU A 70 4.70 -16.65 -6.66
CA GLU A 70 5.34 -15.43 -6.17
C GLU A 70 6.35 -14.83 -7.16
N LYS A 71 7.06 -15.67 -7.94
CA LYS A 71 7.87 -15.20 -9.06
C LYS A 71 7.00 -14.47 -10.11
N LEU A 72 5.89 -15.08 -10.53
CA LEU A 72 4.99 -14.48 -11.51
C LEU A 72 4.39 -13.15 -11.01
N LYS A 73 3.93 -13.10 -9.76
CA LYS A 73 3.44 -11.85 -9.14
C LYS A 73 4.53 -10.79 -9.09
N THR A 74 5.77 -11.17 -8.82
CA THR A 74 6.89 -10.23 -8.77
C THR A 74 7.18 -9.63 -10.14
N GLU A 75 7.24 -10.45 -11.19
CA GLU A 75 7.39 -9.97 -12.57
C GLU A 75 6.22 -9.08 -13.00
N GLN A 76 4.98 -9.48 -12.68
CA GLN A 76 3.79 -8.66 -12.95
C GLN A 76 3.86 -7.29 -12.26
N ARG A 77 4.26 -7.24 -10.99
CA ARG A 77 4.45 -5.99 -10.23
C ARG A 77 5.55 -5.13 -10.87
N SER A 78 6.64 -5.75 -11.32
CA SER A 78 7.76 -5.06 -11.99
C SER A 78 7.29 -4.41 -13.29
N LEU A 79 6.59 -5.15 -14.16
CA LEU A 79 6.01 -4.63 -15.40
C LEU A 79 5.00 -3.51 -15.14
N THR A 80 4.13 -3.67 -14.14
CA THR A 80 3.16 -2.64 -13.74
C THR A 80 3.87 -1.36 -13.26
N SER A 81 4.96 -1.49 -12.50
CA SER A 81 5.79 -0.35 -12.09
C SER A 81 6.44 0.34 -13.29
N CYS A 82 6.96 -0.44 -14.24
CA CYS A 82 7.55 0.07 -15.48
C CYS A 82 6.52 0.86 -16.32
N MET A 83 5.33 0.29 -16.52
CA MET A 83 4.23 0.95 -17.22
C MET A 83 3.87 2.29 -16.58
N ARG A 84 3.69 2.33 -15.25
CA ARG A 84 3.39 3.58 -14.51
C ARG A 84 4.47 4.64 -14.66
N LYS A 85 5.75 4.24 -14.77
CA LYS A 85 6.85 5.18 -15.04
C LYS A 85 6.71 5.79 -16.44
N TYR A 86 6.42 4.98 -17.46
CA TYR A 86 6.19 5.50 -18.81
C TYR A 86 4.97 6.40 -18.90
N GLU A 87 3.84 6.01 -18.27
CA GLU A 87 2.65 6.87 -18.17
C GLU A 87 2.96 8.20 -17.47
N SER A 88 3.75 8.17 -16.40
CA SER A 88 4.20 9.39 -15.72
C SER A 88 5.04 10.28 -16.64
N LEU A 89 5.93 9.71 -17.46
CA LEU A 89 6.75 10.45 -18.42
C LEU A 89 5.91 11.06 -19.55
N LEU A 90 4.85 10.38 -19.96
CA LEU A 90 3.92 10.85 -20.99
C LEU A 90 2.84 11.78 -20.45
N SER A 91 2.81 12.02 -19.13
CA SER A 91 1.82 12.87 -18.49
C SER A 91 1.80 14.27 -19.12
N PRO A 92 0.62 14.80 -19.49
CA PRO A 92 0.49 16.11 -20.11
C PRO A 92 1.19 17.24 -19.35
N VAL A 93 1.21 17.18 -18.02
CA VAL A 93 1.81 18.20 -17.16
C VAL A 93 3.31 18.38 -17.40
N ARG A 94 4.01 17.34 -17.88
CA ARG A 94 5.45 17.41 -18.21
C ARG A 94 5.74 18.17 -19.50
N ARG A 95 4.73 18.40 -20.33
CA ARG A 95 4.85 19.17 -21.58
C ARG A 95 4.58 20.67 -21.38
N LEU A 96 4.14 21.07 -20.19
CA LEU A 96 3.86 22.46 -19.89
C LEU A 96 5.17 23.24 -19.76
N PRO A 97 5.27 24.44 -20.37
CA PRO A 97 6.34 25.37 -20.09
C PRO A 97 6.41 25.71 -18.59
N ARG A 98 7.61 26.08 -18.13
CA ARG A 98 7.86 26.44 -16.73
C ARG A 98 6.89 27.52 -16.24
N ASP A 99 6.65 28.55 -17.05
CA ASP A 99 5.85 29.71 -16.65
C ASP A 99 4.38 29.33 -16.49
N VAL A 100 3.83 28.53 -17.42
CA VAL A 100 2.47 27.99 -17.30
C VAL A 100 2.31 27.13 -16.04
N LEU A 101 3.31 26.31 -15.72
CA LEU A 101 3.30 25.50 -14.51
C LEU A 101 3.37 26.36 -13.24
N GLN A 102 4.14 27.46 -13.27
CA GLN A 102 4.22 28.43 -12.20
C GLN A 102 2.88 29.17 -12.01
N ASP A 103 2.22 29.57 -13.08
CA ASP A 103 0.91 30.23 -13.05
C ASP A 103 -0.16 29.30 -12.44
N ILE A 104 -0.13 28.01 -12.80
CA ILE A 104 -0.99 26.99 -12.18
C ILE A 104 -0.72 26.91 -10.68
N PHE A 105 0.55 26.85 -10.27
CA PHE A 105 0.89 26.77 -8.84
C PHE A 105 0.44 28.02 -8.08
N GLU A 106 0.62 29.21 -8.65
CA GLU A 106 0.20 30.47 -8.05
C GLU A 106 -1.32 30.54 -7.92
N PHE A 107 -2.05 30.13 -8.96
CA PHE A 107 -3.50 30.04 -8.94
C PHE A 107 -3.98 29.15 -7.79
N VAL A 108 -3.43 27.94 -7.65
CA VAL A 108 -3.83 27.00 -6.59
C VAL A 108 -3.42 27.49 -5.19
N CYS A 109 -2.28 28.19 -5.05
CA CYS A 109 -1.85 28.74 -3.75
C CYS A 109 -2.61 30.01 -3.32
N THR A 110 -3.24 30.71 -4.26
CA THR A 110 -3.95 31.99 -4.00
C THR A 110 -5.47 31.85 -4.02
N SER A 111 -6.02 30.74 -4.54
CA SER A 111 -7.45 30.45 -4.52
C SER A 111 -7.94 30.14 -3.10
N VAL A 112 -8.40 31.17 -2.38
CA VAL A 112 -8.89 31.13 -0.99
C VAL A 112 -10.07 30.17 -0.78
N SER A 113 -10.82 29.82 -1.83
CA SER A 113 -12.02 28.99 -1.77
C SER A 113 -11.76 27.47 -1.82
N HIS A 114 -10.55 27.02 -2.14
CA HIS A 114 -10.23 25.61 -2.31
C HIS A 114 -8.80 25.32 -1.89
N ASP A 115 -8.55 25.30 -0.59
CA ASP A 115 -7.36 24.64 -0.10
C ASP A 115 -7.66 23.12 -0.21
N ALA A 116 -7.35 22.55 -1.37
CA ALA A 116 -7.81 21.21 -1.78
C ALA A 116 -7.21 20.05 -0.95
N PHE A 117 -6.28 20.37 -0.04
CA PHE A 117 -5.50 19.42 0.74
C PHE A 117 -5.60 19.63 2.26
N LEU A 118 -6.64 20.32 2.72
CA LEU A 118 -6.85 20.54 4.14
C LEU A 118 -7.17 19.22 4.87
N SER A 119 -6.24 18.80 5.72
CA SER A 119 -6.57 17.86 6.80
C SER A 119 -7.28 18.66 7.89
N ARG A 120 -8.57 18.39 8.09
CA ARG A 120 -9.46 19.11 9.00
C ARG A 120 -9.15 18.87 10.48
N ASP A 121 -8.27 17.92 10.80
CA ASP A 121 -8.31 17.28 12.13
C ASP A 121 -7.10 17.50 13.05
N VAL A 122 -6.04 18.23 12.65
CA VAL A 122 -4.79 18.25 13.46
C VAL A 122 -4.13 19.62 13.70
N LEU A 123 -4.41 20.67 12.93
CA LEU A 123 -3.72 21.97 13.13
C LEU A 123 -4.62 23.19 12.84
N PRO A 124 -4.31 24.35 13.46
CA PRO A 124 -4.79 25.64 12.99
C PRO A 124 -4.51 25.72 11.47
N LEU A 125 -5.56 25.87 10.69
CA LEU A 125 -5.57 25.59 9.25
C LEU A 125 -4.57 26.47 8.46
N VAL A 126 -3.36 25.98 8.19
CA VAL A 126 -2.36 26.69 7.35
C VAL A 126 -2.39 26.20 5.92
N SER A 127 -2.27 27.13 4.95
CA SER A 127 -2.11 26.73 3.55
C SER A 127 -0.89 25.83 3.40
N THR A 128 -1.17 24.55 3.14
CA THR A 128 -0.17 23.49 2.99
C THR A 128 0.10 23.21 1.51
N THR A 129 -0.67 23.84 0.62
CA THR A 129 -0.60 23.68 -0.83
C THR A 129 0.82 23.83 -1.40
N PRO A 130 1.62 24.87 -1.06
CA PRO A 130 3.00 24.96 -1.54
C PRO A 130 3.88 23.78 -1.12
N PHE A 131 3.62 23.18 0.04
CA PHE A 131 4.34 22.02 0.53
C PHE A 131 3.98 20.77 -0.30
N TYR A 132 2.69 20.55 -0.58
CA TYR A 132 2.25 19.44 -1.43
C TYR A 132 2.79 19.57 -2.85
N LEU A 133 2.71 20.75 -3.47
CA LEU A 133 3.30 20.97 -4.79
C LEU A 133 4.81 20.71 -4.78
N SER A 134 5.51 21.17 -3.75
CA SER A 134 6.95 20.94 -3.59
C SER A 134 7.33 19.49 -3.27
N SER A 135 6.38 18.62 -2.91
CA SER A 135 6.64 17.21 -2.60
C SER A 135 6.49 16.28 -3.80
N VAL A 136 5.78 16.72 -4.86
CA VAL A 136 5.50 15.91 -6.07
C VAL A 136 6.78 15.42 -6.75
N CYS A 137 7.71 16.32 -7.09
CA CYS A 137 9.00 15.95 -7.68
C CYS A 137 10.05 17.06 -7.50
N ALA A 138 11.32 16.75 -7.80
CA ALA A 138 12.42 17.70 -7.69
C ALA A 138 12.23 18.95 -8.57
N TYR A 139 11.70 18.79 -9.79
CA TYR A 139 11.46 19.92 -10.70
C TYR A 139 10.40 20.89 -10.15
N TRP A 140 9.28 20.35 -9.65
CA TRP A 140 8.22 21.17 -9.02
C TRP A 140 8.75 21.86 -7.76
N ARG A 141 9.58 21.17 -6.96
CA ARG A 141 10.23 21.78 -5.79
C ARG A 141 11.10 22.97 -6.17
N VAL A 142 11.90 22.86 -7.23
CA VAL A 142 12.73 23.98 -7.72
C VAL A 142 11.85 25.16 -8.10
N ILE A 143 10.78 24.92 -8.87
CA ILE A 143 9.82 25.97 -9.25
C ILE A 143 9.25 26.61 -7.99
N CYS A 144 8.71 25.82 -7.05
CA CYS A 144 8.10 26.33 -5.84
C CYS A 144 9.07 27.18 -5.01
N LEU A 145 10.30 26.71 -4.79
CA LEU A 145 11.31 27.44 -4.01
C LEU A 145 11.80 28.71 -4.71
N SER A 146 11.81 28.73 -6.04
CA SER A 146 12.15 29.92 -6.84
C SER A 146 11.02 30.93 -6.98
N SER A 147 9.83 30.63 -6.46
CA SER A 147 8.63 31.46 -6.60
C SER A 147 8.13 31.92 -5.22
N PRO A 148 8.68 33.02 -4.67
CA PRO A 148 8.30 33.53 -3.35
C PRO A 148 6.80 33.84 -3.20
N MET A 149 6.09 34.11 -4.29
CA MET A 149 4.64 34.36 -4.29
C MET A 149 3.82 33.19 -3.75
N LEU A 150 4.25 31.95 -4.01
CA LEU A 150 3.52 30.76 -3.54
C LEU A 150 3.49 30.66 -2.01
N TRP A 151 4.48 31.23 -1.34
CA TRP A 151 4.64 31.17 0.12
C TRP A 151 4.06 32.41 0.82
N ALA A 152 3.50 33.34 0.05
CA ALA A 152 3.01 34.62 0.54
C ALA A 152 1.53 34.57 0.98
N SER A 153 0.84 33.44 0.84
CA SER A 153 -0.55 33.27 1.29
C SER A 153 -0.60 32.33 2.48
N ILE A 154 -1.08 32.83 3.62
CA ILE A 154 -1.28 32.08 4.85
C ILE A 154 -2.73 32.20 5.25
N LEU A 155 -3.48 31.11 5.10
CA LEU A 155 -4.71 30.90 5.86
C LEU A 155 -4.33 30.43 7.26
N ALA A 156 -5.07 30.80 8.30
CA ALA A 156 -4.89 30.31 9.65
C ALA A 156 -6.25 30.24 10.34
N SER A 157 -6.63 29.09 10.89
CA SER A 157 -7.80 29.02 11.79
C SER A 157 -7.32 28.85 13.22
N ILE A 158 -7.42 29.88 14.05
CA ILE A 158 -6.96 29.83 15.45
C ILE A 158 -8.17 29.61 16.35
N ASP A 159 -8.16 28.56 17.15
CA ASP A 159 -9.16 28.31 18.18
C ASP A 159 -8.71 28.90 19.54
N TYR A 160 -9.54 28.75 20.57
CA TYR A 160 -9.25 29.22 21.93
C TYR A 160 -8.01 28.57 22.58
N ARG A 161 -7.42 27.52 21.98
CA ARG A 161 -6.21 26.85 22.48
C ARG A 161 -4.93 27.57 22.04
N GLY A 162 -5.05 28.56 21.16
CA GLY A 162 -3.93 29.37 20.68
C GLY A 162 -3.09 28.68 19.59
N ALA A 163 -1.99 29.33 19.21
CA ALA A 163 -1.10 28.83 18.16
C ALA A 163 -0.22 27.66 18.64
N SER A 164 -0.34 26.50 18.00
CA SER A 164 0.51 25.34 18.30
C SER A 164 1.96 25.54 17.84
N ILE A 165 2.93 24.85 18.46
CA ILE A 165 4.35 24.90 18.04
C ILE A 165 4.52 24.53 16.55
N PRO A 166 3.89 23.45 16.02
CA PRO A 166 3.96 23.14 14.59
C PRO A 166 3.44 24.28 13.70
N PHE A 167 2.34 24.93 14.11
CA PHE A 167 1.81 26.09 13.40
C PHE A 167 2.82 27.24 13.34
N LEU A 168 3.49 27.56 14.45
CA LEU A 168 4.52 28.61 14.49
C LEU A 168 5.72 28.26 13.59
N CYS A 169 6.13 27.00 13.58
CA CYS A 169 7.22 26.54 12.70
C CYS A 169 6.85 26.68 11.21
N VAL A 170 5.63 26.28 10.84
CA VAL A 170 5.16 26.33 9.44
C VAL A 170 4.97 27.79 8.98
N THR A 171 4.37 28.64 9.80
CA THR A 171 4.18 30.06 9.48
C THR A 171 5.51 30.81 9.38
N LYS A 172 6.48 30.51 10.26
CA LYS A 172 7.85 31.03 10.16
C LYS A 172 8.53 30.62 8.86
N LEU A 173 8.37 29.36 8.46
CA LEU A 173 8.93 28.84 7.22
C LEU A 173 8.26 29.47 5.98
N LEU A 174 6.95 29.65 5.99
CA LEU A 174 6.22 30.38 4.93
C LEU A 174 6.74 31.81 4.80
N LYS A 175 6.88 32.54 5.92
CA LYS A 175 7.44 33.90 5.91
C LYS A 175 8.88 33.93 5.41
N GLN A 176 9.71 32.97 5.79
CA GLN A 176 11.08 32.88 5.31
C GLN A 176 11.12 32.70 3.78
N ARG A 177 10.27 31.83 3.24
CA ARG A 177 10.24 31.51 1.81
C ARG A 177 9.53 32.57 0.96
N SER A 178 8.64 33.37 1.55
CA SER A 178 8.03 34.52 0.87
C SER A 178 9.04 35.67 0.64
N GLY A 179 10.21 35.61 1.30
CA GLY A 179 11.26 36.60 1.17
C GLY A 179 10.80 38.01 1.57
N ALA A 180 11.19 39.00 0.76
CA ALA A 180 10.81 40.40 0.97
C ALA A 180 9.32 40.70 0.70
N ARG A 181 8.54 39.73 0.22
CA ARG A 181 7.12 39.94 -0.08
C ARG A 181 6.28 40.03 1.19
N LEU A 182 5.25 40.87 1.10
CA LEU A 182 4.18 40.92 2.08
C LEU A 182 3.43 39.59 2.08
N VAL A 183 3.15 39.09 3.26
CA VAL A 183 2.38 37.87 3.46
C VAL A 183 0.92 38.27 3.64
N ASN A 184 0.05 37.75 2.79
CA ASN A 184 -1.37 37.81 3.00
C ASN A 184 -1.73 36.80 4.09
N PHE A 185 -2.26 37.29 5.22
CA PHE A 185 -2.63 36.47 6.36
C PHE A 185 -4.14 36.58 6.56
N GLN A 186 -4.85 35.49 6.31
CA GLN A 186 -6.28 35.37 6.55
C GLN A 186 -6.50 34.52 7.79
N MET A 187 -7.23 35.06 8.76
CA MET A 187 -7.48 34.39 10.04
C MET A 187 -8.98 34.17 10.25
N SER A 188 -9.37 32.93 10.52
CA SER A 188 -10.67 32.62 11.11
C SER A 188 -10.50 32.33 12.60
N VAL A 189 -11.38 32.87 13.42
CA VAL A 189 -11.40 32.63 14.87
C VAL A 189 -12.70 31.94 15.21
N GLU A 190 -12.62 30.69 15.67
CA GLU A 190 -13.79 29.98 16.20
C GLU A 190 -13.94 30.31 17.69
N LEU A 191 -14.81 31.26 17.99
CA LEU A 191 -15.23 31.54 19.36
C LEU A 191 -16.18 30.41 19.77
N GLY A 192 -15.72 29.54 20.68
CA GLY A 192 -16.51 28.43 21.19
C GLY A 192 -17.89 28.91 21.66
N GLY A 193 -18.95 28.28 21.16
CA GLY A 193 -20.31 28.54 21.60
C GLY A 193 -20.46 28.23 23.09
N VAL A 194 -21.16 29.14 23.79
CA VAL A 194 -21.65 28.95 25.17
C VAL A 194 -22.64 27.79 25.23
#